data_AF-A0A939C092-F1
#
_entry.id   AF-A0A939C092-F1
#
_cell.length_a   1.000
_cell.length_b   1.000
_cell.length_c   1.000
_cell.angle_alpha   90.00
_cell.angle_beta   90.00
_cell.angle_gamma   90.00
#
_symmetry.space_group_name_H-M   'P 1'
#
loop_
_entity.id
_entity.type
_entity.pdbx_description
1 polymer ?
#
loop_
_entity_poly.entity_id
_entity_poly.type
_entity_poly.pdbx_seq_one_letter_code
_entity_poly.pdbx_strand_id
1 'polypeptide(L)'
;MTASPTVRTDPAVDPGPAVPAGAGGPARWRWAVGGTLVVLALAELLPRTGVLPSAHLPPLSAVVEALVEQLGRPSFWTATGQTMLGWLVGGAAAVLAGTVAGFLLGVVPAVRRATASTLDFLRPVPAVALVPVAILLFGTQLESKVLLVVWAAIWPVLMQVVAGLAEVDPVARETAAALHLSPAQRLRHLIAPSVLPAWWTGLRLSVSVALVMTVAAELIIGNAGLGKAVALAQDGGVVPQMYALIAVTGVLGVIADVLVRAAERRLMPWHVSHRAGIGRGASW
;
A
#
# COMPACT_ATOMS: atom_id res chain seq x y z
N MET A 1 -20.00 50.40 51.91
CA MET A 1 -19.64 50.49 50.48
C MET A 1 -19.25 49.10 50.00
N THR A 2 -20.20 48.37 49.46
CA THR A 2 -20.05 47.00 48.94
C THR A 2 -20.07 47.08 47.41
N ALA A 3 -18.93 46.78 46.77
CA ALA A 3 -18.84 46.66 45.32
C ALA A 3 -19.02 45.19 44.94
N SER A 4 -20.11 44.86 44.24
CA SER A 4 -20.32 43.56 43.60
C SER A 4 -19.48 43.45 42.32
N PRO A 5 -18.92 42.27 41.99
CA PRO A 5 -18.23 42.08 40.72
C PRO A 5 -19.26 41.83 39.61
N THR A 6 -19.25 42.67 38.58
CA THR A 6 -20.03 42.45 37.35
C THR A 6 -19.38 41.34 36.52
N VAL A 7 -20.07 40.20 36.41
CA VAL A 7 -19.73 39.10 35.49
C VAL A 7 -19.86 39.60 34.05
N ARG A 8 -18.78 39.52 33.28
CA ARG A 8 -18.79 39.72 31.83
C ARG A 8 -19.40 38.47 31.19
N THR A 9 -20.59 38.59 30.61
CA THR A 9 -21.16 37.54 29.75
C THR A 9 -20.53 37.67 28.38
N ASP A 10 -19.72 36.69 27.96
CA ASP A 10 -19.26 36.58 26.58
C ASP A 10 -20.47 36.44 25.63
N PRO A 11 -20.43 37.05 24.43
CA PRO A 11 -21.50 36.90 23.46
C PRO A 11 -21.60 35.43 23.04
N ALA A 12 -22.83 34.90 23.03
CA ALA A 12 -23.13 33.55 22.57
C ALA A 12 -22.51 33.32 21.19
N VAL A 13 -21.63 32.33 21.10
CA VAL A 13 -21.09 31.85 19.82
C VAL A 13 -22.26 31.27 19.04
N ASP A 14 -22.68 32.00 18.01
CA ASP A 14 -23.71 31.57 17.07
C ASP A 14 -23.28 30.23 16.47
N PRO A 15 -24.02 29.12 16.64
CA PRO A 15 -23.64 27.85 16.04
C PRO A 15 -23.73 28.02 14.54
N GLY A 16 -22.56 28.14 13.89
CA GLY A 16 -22.46 28.23 12.44
C GLY A 16 -23.27 27.12 11.78
N PRO A 17 -23.78 27.34 10.55
CA PRO A 17 -24.71 26.43 9.90
C PRO A 17 -24.16 25.01 9.93
N ALA A 18 -24.93 24.09 10.53
CA ALA A 18 -24.56 22.70 10.64
C ALA A 18 -24.21 22.16 9.25
N VAL A 19 -22.95 21.73 9.07
CA VAL A 19 -22.51 21.07 7.84
C VAL A 19 -23.42 19.85 7.65
N PRO A 20 -24.21 19.77 6.56
CA PRO A 20 -25.11 18.64 6.36
C PRO A 20 -24.26 17.37 6.36
N ALA A 21 -24.56 16.48 7.29
CA ALA A 21 -23.94 15.17 7.41
C ALA A 21 -24.07 14.48 6.05
N GLY A 22 -22.93 14.39 5.34
CA GLY A 22 -22.87 13.90 3.97
C GLY A 22 -23.36 12.46 3.89
N ALA A 23 -24.65 12.32 3.57
CA ALA A 23 -25.26 11.09 3.13
C ALA A 23 -24.45 10.53 1.94
N GLY A 24 -23.72 9.45 2.17
CA GLY A 24 -23.19 8.61 1.10
C GLY A 24 -24.35 7.87 0.42
N GLY A 25 -25.20 8.59 -0.29
CA GLY A 25 -26.39 8.04 -0.95
C GLY A 25 -26.07 7.19 -2.20
N PRO A 26 -27.07 6.46 -2.72
CA PRO A 26 -26.97 5.63 -3.94
C PRO A 26 -26.52 6.42 -5.19
N ALA A 27 -26.60 7.76 -5.17
CA ALA A 27 -26.08 8.62 -6.21
C ALA A 27 -24.56 8.50 -6.39
N ARG A 28 -23.76 8.41 -5.32
CA ARG A 28 -22.29 8.26 -5.43
C ARG A 28 -21.90 6.92 -6.05
N TRP A 29 -22.64 5.86 -5.74
CA TRP A 29 -22.47 4.54 -6.34
C TRP A 29 -22.78 4.57 -7.85
N ARG A 30 -23.85 5.28 -8.24
CA ARG A 30 -24.22 5.47 -9.67
C ARG A 30 -23.15 6.23 -10.45
N TRP A 31 -22.54 7.25 -9.87
CA TRP A 31 -21.43 7.99 -10.51
C TRP A 31 -20.15 7.16 -10.61
N ALA A 32 -19.83 6.35 -9.60
CA ALA A 32 -18.69 5.44 -9.63
C ALA A 32 -18.86 4.32 -10.67
N VAL A 33 -20.04 3.69 -10.71
CA VAL A 33 -20.37 2.65 -11.71
C VAL A 33 -20.44 3.26 -13.11
N GLY A 34 -21.05 4.44 -13.25
CA GLY A 34 -21.12 5.17 -14.52
C GLY A 34 -19.74 5.55 -15.06
N GLY A 35 -18.83 6.03 -14.20
CA GLY A 35 -17.45 6.33 -14.59
C GLY A 35 -16.70 5.10 -15.10
N THR A 36 -16.79 3.97 -14.40
CA THR A 36 -16.16 2.71 -14.83
C THR A 36 -16.74 2.22 -16.16
N LEU A 37 -18.06 2.26 -16.34
CA LEU A 37 -18.71 1.83 -17.57
C LEU A 37 -18.33 2.70 -18.77
N VAL A 38 -18.17 4.02 -18.58
CA VAL A 38 -17.70 4.94 -19.63
C VAL A 38 -16.27 4.58 -20.03
N VAL A 39 -15.38 4.32 -19.07
CA VAL A 39 -13.99 3.90 -19.37
C VAL A 39 -13.96 2.58 -20.16
N LEU A 40 -14.76 1.60 -19.75
CA LEU A 40 -14.86 0.31 -20.46
C LEU A 40 -15.43 0.47 -21.87
N ALA A 41 -16.48 1.28 -22.02
CA ALA A 41 -17.09 1.56 -23.32
C ALA A 41 -16.11 2.28 -24.26
N LEU A 42 -15.38 3.27 -23.76
CA LEU A 42 -14.35 3.97 -24.53
C LEU A 42 -13.21 3.02 -24.94
N ALA A 43 -12.76 2.15 -24.04
CA ALA A 43 -11.71 1.17 -24.32
C ALA A 43 -12.12 0.14 -25.41
N GLU A 44 -13.41 -0.18 -25.53
CA GLU A 44 -13.92 -1.07 -26.58
C GLU A 44 -14.22 -0.33 -27.90
N LEU A 45 -14.79 0.88 -27.83
CA LEU A 45 -15.32 1.59 -28.98
C LEU A 45 -14.27 2.43 -29.72
N LEU A 46 -13.30 3.04 -29.03
CA LEU A 46 -12.27 3.88 -29.67
C LEU A 46 -11.38 3.09 -30.67
N PRO A 47 -10.95 1.85 -30.37
CA PRO A 47 -10.22 1.03 -31.35
C PRO A 47 -11.09 0.58 -32.53
N ARG A 48 -12.35 0.23 -32.25
CA ARG A 48 -13.29 -0.31 -33.26
C ARG A 48 -13.73 0.75 -34.26
N THR A 49 -13.80 2.00 -33.82
CA THR A 49 -14.17 3.15 -34.67
C THR A 49 -13.00 3.67 -35.50
N GLY A 50 -11.78 3.14 -35.34
CA GLY A 50 -10.59 3.57 -36.07
C GLY A 50 -10.04 4.94 -35.64
N VAL A 51 -10.62 5.56 -34.61
CA VAL A 51 -10.14 6.82 -34.01
C VAL A 51 -8.75 6.62 -33.39
N LEU A 52 -8.51 5.44 -32.82
CA LEU A 52 -7.20 4.98 -32.38
C LEU A 52 -6.79 3.76 -33.20
N PRO A 53 -5.55 3.68 -33.70
CA PRO A 53 -5.08 2.48 -34.36
C PRO A 53 -5.13 1.30 -33.39
N SER A 54 -5.83 0.24 -33.77
CA SER A 54 -5.94 -1.01 -33.00
C SER A 54 -4.58 -1.67 -32.73
N ALA A 55 -3.54 -1.28 -33.49
CA ALA A 55 -2.15 -1.61 -33.24
C ALA A 55 -1.61 -1.06 -31.90
N HIS A 56 -2.20 -0.03 -31.30
CA HIS A 56 -1.76 0.57 -30.03
C HIS A 56 -2.72 0.26 -28.88
N LEU A 57 -4.02 0.19 -29.16
CA LEU A 57 -5.06 -0.11 -28.18
C LEU A 57 -6.02 -1.12 -28.78
N PRO A 58 -5.90 -2.42 -28.44
CA PRO A 58 -6.79 -3.45 -28.94
C PRO A 58 -8.16 -3.37 -28.25
N PRO A 59 -9.24 -3.83 -28.90
CA PRO A 59 -10.53 -3.92 -28.24
C PRO A 59 -10.46 -4.89 -27.05
N LEU A 60 -11.27 -4.62 -26.03
CA LEU A 60 -11.38 -5.40 -24.79
C LEU A 60 -11.73 -6.86 -25.08
N SER A 61 -12.55 -7.12 -26.11
CA SER A 61 -12.87 -8.49 -26.55
C SER A 61 -11.63 -9.29 -26.94
N ALA A 62 -10.68 -8.67 -27.67
CA ALA A 62 -9.44 -9.32 -28.10
C ALA A 62 -8.48 -9.55 -26.91
N VAL A 63 -8.47 -8.63 -25.94
CA VAL A 63 -7.70 -8.80 -24.69
C VAL A 63 -8.24 -9.98 -23.88
N VAL A 64 -9.56 -10.12 -23.77
CA VAL A 64 -10.20 -11.24 -23.06
C VAL A 64 -9.94 -12.57 -23.76
N GLU A 65 -10.03 -12.61 -25.09
CA GLU A 65 -9.71 -13.82 -25.86
C GLU A 65 -8.24 -14.24 -25.66
N ALA A 66 -7.31 -13.29 -25.79
CA ALA A 66 -5.90 -13.52 -25.53
C ALA A 66 -5.65 -14.01 -24.09
N LEU A 67 -6.38 -13.46 -23.11
CA LEU A 67 -6.31 -13.90 -21.72
C LEU A 67 -6.75 -15.36 -21.55
N VAL A 68 -7.89 -15.74 -22.12
CA VAL A 68 -8.39 -17.13 -22.07
C VAL A 68 -7.37 -18.08 -22.69
N GLU A 69 -6.75 -17.70 -23.80
CA GLU A 69 -5.69 -18.47 -24.42
C GLU A 69 -4.45 -18.60 -23.49
N GLN A 70 -4.01 -17.51 -22.85
CA GLN A 70 -2.89 -17.55 -21.91
C GLN A 70 -3.17 -18.47 -20.72
N LEU A 71 -4.40 -18.47 -20.17
CA LEU A 71 -4.77 -19.31 -19.04
C LEU A 71 -4.64 -20.82 -19.34
N GLY A 72 -4.79 -21.22 -20.61
CA GLY A 72 -4.58 -22.60 -21.06
C GLY A 72 -3.11 -23.00 -21.22
N ARG A 73 -2.16 -22.06 -21.18
CA ARG A 73 -0.74 -22.33 -21.40
C ARG A 73 0.00 -22.63 -20.09
N PRO A 74 0.75 -23.75 -19.97
CA PRO A 74 1.54 -24.03 -18.76
C PRO A 74 2.56 -22.94 -18.43
N SER A 75 3.15 -22.32 -19.46
CA SER A 75 4.14 -21.24 -19.31
C SER A 75 3.59 -20.02 -18.57
N PHE A 76 2.29 -19.72 -18.71
CA PHE A 76 1.61 -18.64 -17.99
C PHE A 76 1.63 -18.90 -16.47
N TRP A 77 1.32 -20.12 -16.05
CA TRP A 77 1.31 -20.49 -14.64
C TRP A 77 2.71 -20.54 -14.05
N THR A 78 3.71 -20.98 -14.82
CA THR A 78 5.12 -20.89 -14.42
C THR A 78 5.55 -19.43 -14.23
N ALA A 79 5.23 -18.54 -15.18
CA ALA A 79 5.54 -17.12 -15.07
C ALA A 79 4.82 -16.46 -13.87
N THR A 80 3.56 -16.82 -13.64
CA THR A 80 2.79 -16.36 -12.47
C THR A 80 3.46 -16.81 -11.17
N GLY A 81 3.86 -18.08 -11.07
CA GLY A 81 4.58 -18.62 -9.91
C GLY A 81 5.91 -17.91 -9.65
N GLN A 82 6.69 -17.61 -10.69
CA GLN A 82 7.95 -16.87 -10.58
C GLN A 82 7.74 -15.43 -10.10
N THR A 83 6.65 -14.80 -10.52
CA THR A 83 6.24 -13.46 -10.06
C THR A 83 5.86 -13.49 -8.59
N MET A 84 5.00 -14.45 -8.20
CA MET A 84 4.56 -14.61 -6.82
C MET A 84 5.73 -14.95 -5.90
N LEU A 85 6.69 -15.76 -6.33
CA LEU A 85 7.89 -16.08 -5.55
C LEU A 85 8.71 -14.82 -5.27
N GLY A 86 9.03 -14.04 -6.31
CA GLY A 86 9.79 -12.79 -6.16
C GLY A 86 9.08 -11.77 -5.28
N TRP A 87 7.77 -11.63 -5.47
CA TRP A 87 6.92 -10.74 -4.69
C TRP A 87 6.85 -11.16 -3.21
N LEU A 88 6.64 -12.45 -2.92
CA LEU A 88 6.54 -12.96 -1.56
C LEU A 88 7.87 -12.89 -0.82
N VAL A 89 8.97 -13.35 -1.44
CA VAL A 89 10.30 -13.35 -0.82
C VAL A 89 10.79 -11.93 -0.60
N GLY A 90 10.74 -11.08 -1.64
CA GLY A 90 11.16 -9.69 -1.54
C GLY A 90 10.25 -8.88 -0.60
N GLY A 91 8.95 -9.09 -0.68
CA GLY A 91 7.98 -8.43 0.20
C GLY A 91 8.15 -8.83 1.67
N ALA A 92 8.34 -10.12 1.96
CA ALA A 92 8.59 -10.60 3.32
C ALA A 92 9.90 -10.04 3.88
N ALA A 93 10.97 -10.04 3.08
CA ALA A 93 12.24 -9.43 3.48
C ALA A 93 12.11 -7.92 3.74
N ALA A 94 11.38 -7.20 2.89
CA ALA A 94 11.10 -5.77 3.06
C ALA A 94 10.32 -5.48 4.36
N VAL A 95 9.25 -6.25 4.60
CA VAL A 95 8.42 -6.12 5.79
C VAL A 95 9.24 -6.40 7.04
N LEU A 96 10.03 -7.48 7.05
CA LEU A 96 10.87 -7.82 8.18
C LEU A 96 11.92 -6.73 8.45
N ALA A 97 12.70 -6.35 7.43
CA ALA A 97 13.76 -5.35 7.55
C ALA A 97 13.20 -3.99 7.98
N GLY A 98 12.09 -3.55 7.36
CA GLY A 98 11.48 -2.27 7.66
C GLY A 98 10.80 -2.24 9.03
N THR A 99 10.23 -3.36 9.48
CA THR A 99 9.72 -3.49 10.85
C THR A 99 10.85 -3.35 11.86
N VAL A 100 11.92 -4.13 11.71
CA VAL A 100 13.08 -4.10 12.63
C VAL A 100 13.70 -2.69 12.65
N ALA A 101 13.98 -2.12 11.48
CA ALA A 101 14.54 -0.77 11.36
C ALA A 101 13.60 0.27 11.98
N GLY A 102 12.30 0.20 11.69
CA GLY A 102 11.31 1.13 12.23
C GLY A 102 11.23 1.08 13.75
N PHE A 103 11.28 -0.11 14.35
CA PHE A 103 11.33 -0.26 15.81
C PHE A 103 12.61 0.32 16.40
N LEU A 104 13.77 0.04 15.80
CA LEU A 104 15.05 0.60 16.26
C LEU A 104 15.04 2.13 16.23
N LEU A 105 14.52 2.74 15.15
CA LEU A 105 14.42 4.19 14.97
C LEU A 105 13.40 4.83 15.91
N GLY A 106 12.27 4.16 16.16
CA GLY A 106 11.23 4.67 17.05
C GLY A 106 11.64 4.60 18.52
N VAL A 107 12.29 3.50 18.94
CA VAL A 107 12.62 3.25 20.35
C VAL A 107 13.95 3.87 20.78
N VAL A 108 14.96 3.95 19.89
CA VAL A 108 16.31 4.39 20.26
C VAL A 108 16.61 5.79 19.68
N PRO A 109 16.53 6.88 20.48
CA PRO A 109 16.71 8.23 19.97
C PRO A 109 18.10 8.49 19.36
N ALA A 110 19.12 7.80 19.86
CA ALA A 110 20.49 7.90 19.33
C ALA A 110 20.59 7.35 17.89
N VAL A 111 19.98 6.19 17.62
CA VAL A 111 19.94 5.59 16.28
C VAL A 111 19.18 6.50 15.32
N ARG A 112 18.02 7.03 15.76
CA ARG A 112 17.25 7.99 14.96
C ARG A 112 18.05 9.24 14.60
N ARG A 113 18.75 9.84 15.57
CA ARG A 113 19.60 11.01 15.31
C ARG A 113 20.77 10.70 14.38
N ALA A 114 21.42 9.55 14.56
CA ALA A 114 22.56 9.15 13.74
C ALA A 114 22.19 8.80 12.29
N THR A 115 20.97 8.32 12.05
CA THR A 115 20.53 7.83 10.73
C THR A 115 19.57 8.78 10.01
N ALA A 116 19.06 9.83 10.67
CA ALA A 116 18.10 10.76 10.09
C ALA A 116 18.54 11.29 8.71
N SER A 117 19.73 11.89 8.63
CA SER A 117 20.26 12.43 7.37
C SER A 117 20.42 11.35 6.29
N THR A 118 20.83 10.14 6.67
CA THR A 118 21.00 9.03 5.72
C THR A 118 19.64 8.56 5.19
N LEU A 119 18.64 8.43 6.06
CA LEU A 119 17.29 8.03 5.66
C LEU A 119 16.62 9.09 4.80
N ASP A 120 16.79 10.37 5.13
CA ASP A 120 16.28 11.49 4.33
C ASP A 120 16.87 11.51 2.92
N PHE A 121 18.14 11.11 2.79
CA PHE A 121 18.81 10.99 1.49
C PHE A 121 18.42 9.72 0.71
N LEU A 122 18.36 8.56 1.38
CA LEU A 122 18.11 7.27 0.71
C LEU A 122 16.64 7.08 0.32
N ARG A 123 15.70 7.56 1.14
CA ARG A 123 14.27 7.43 0.90
C ARG A 123 13.79 7.91 -0.48
N PRO A 124 14.20 9.09 -0.99
CA PRO A 124 13.76 9.56 -2.29
C PRO A 124 14.40 8.82 -3.47
N VAL A 125 15.44 7.99 -3.24
CA VAL A 125 16.11 7.26 -4.33
C VAL A 125 15.16 6.20 -4.89
N PRO A 126 14.72 6.33 -6.16
CA PRO A 126 13.77 5.40 -6.73
C PRO A 126 14.43 4.03 -6.94
N ALA A 127 13.72 2.96 -6.57
CA ALA A 127 14.24 1.59 -6.75
C ALA A 127 14.65 1.30 -8.19
N VAL A 128 13.93 1.86 -9.18
CA VAL A 128 14.26 1.71 -10.61
C VAL A 128 15.66 2.25 -10.94
N ALA A 129 16.14 3.30 -10.26
CA ALA A 129 17.50 3.80 -10.47
C ALA A 129 18.59 2.84 -9.97
N LEU A 130 18.23 1.86 -9.14
CA LEU A 130 19.16 0.83 -8.65
C LEU A 130 19.23 -0.39 -9.59
N VAL A 131 18.45 -0.42 -10.68
CA VAL A 131 18.46 -1.53 -11.64
C VAL A 131 19.87 -1.87 -12.15
N PRO A 132 20.70 -0.90 -12.60
CA PRO A 132 22.06 -1.21 -13.07
C PRO A 132 22.93 -1.84 -11.98
N VAL A 133 22.79 -1.39 -10.73
CA VAL A 133 23.51 -1.94 -9.58
C VAL A 133 23.05 -3.36 -9.29
N ALA A 134 21.74 -3.61 -9.32
CA ALA A 134 21.16 -4.93 -9.11
C ALA A 134 21.66 -5.94 -10.17
N ILE A 135 21.74 -5.52 -11.44
CA ILE A 135 22.27 -6.34 -12.54
C ILE A 135 23.77 -6.58 -12.35
N LEU A 136 24.55 -5.55 -11.98
CA LEU A 136 25.98 -5.68 -11.79
C LEU A 136 26.34 -6.66 -10.67
N LEU A 137 25.57 -6.64 -9.56
CA LEU A 137 25.83 -7.48 -8.39
C LEU A 137 25.30 -8.91 -8.54
N PHE A 138 24.11 -9.06 -9.13
CA PHE A 138 23.35 -10.32 -9.09
C PHE A 138 22.91 -10.83 -10.48
N GLY A 139 23.18 -10.08 -11.55
CA GLY A 139 22.73 -10.41 -12.90
C GLY A 139 21.19 -10.38 -13.03
N THR A 140 20.67 -11.20 -13.93
CA THR A 140 19.23 -11.32 -14.23
C THR A 140 18.58 -12.46 -13.44
N GLN A 141 18.95 -12.59 -12.15
CA GLN A 141 18.52 -13.68 -11.26
C GLN A 141 17.46 -13.22 -10.26
N LEU A 142 16.95 -14.14 -9.42
CA LEU A 142 15.92 -13.80 -8.43
C LEU A 142 16.42 -12.73 -7.43
N GLU A 143 17.70 -12.76 -7.11
CA GLU A 143 18.38 -11.90 -6.16
C GLU A 143 18.34 -10.43 -6.58
N SER A 144 18.54 -10.12 -7.87
CA SER A 144 18.42 -8.75 -8.38
C SER A 144 17.00 -8.22 -8.25
N LYS A 145 16.00 -9.05 -8.55
CA LYS A 145 14.58 -8.74 -8.33
C LYS A 145 14.29 -8.48 -6.85
N VAL A 146 14.72 -9.38 -5.97
CA VAL A 146 14.49 -9.29 -4.52
C VAL A 146 15.12 -8.03 -3.94
N LEU A 147 16.36 -7.67 -4.33
CA LEU A 147 17.02 -6.44 -3.90
C LEU A 147 16.15 -5.20 -4.19
N LEU A 148 15.65 -5.09 -5.42
CA LEU A 148 14.85 -3.95 -5.84
C LEU A 148 13.50 -3.89 -5.13
N VAL A 149 12.86 -5.05 -4.96
CA VAL A 149 11.60 -5.17 -4.21
C VAL A 149 11.79 -4.77 -2.76
N VAL A 150 12.85 -5.23 -2.11
CA VAL A 150 13.20 -4.85 -0.74
C VAL A 150 13.39 -3.35 -0.64
N TRP A 151 14.19 -2.76 -1.53
CA TRP A 151 14.41 -1.31 -1.53
C TRP A 151 13.11 -0.52 -1.72
N ALA A 152 12.24 -0.93 -2.64
CA ALA A 152 10.99 -0.23 -2.89
C ALA A 152 10.01 -0.34 -1.70
N ALA A 153 9.87 -1.55 -1.15
CA ALA A 153 8.80 -1.88 -0.22
C ALA A 153 9.19 -1.74 1.27
N ILE A 154 10.45 -1.45 1.61
CA ILE A 154 10.86 -1.28 3.01
C ILE A 154 10.29 0.00 3.64
N TRP A 155 10.16 1.07 2.85
CA TRP A 155 9.85 2.41 3.36
C TRP A 155 8.46 2.54 3.99
N PRO A 156 7.37 2.04 3.37
CA PRO A 156 6.04 2.22 3.94
C PRO A 156 5.90 1.57 5.32
N VAL A 157 6.37 0.33 5.50
CA VAL A 157 6.33 -0.33 6.81
C VAL A 157 7.21 0.37 7.84
N LEU A 158 8.43 0.78 7.46
CA LEU A 158 9.37 1.44 8.36
C LEU A 158 8.77 2.74 8.88
N MET A 159 8.26 3.58 7.99
CA MET A 159 7.71 4.88 8.34
C MET A 159 6.43 4.75 9.18
N GLN A 160 5.58 3.77 8.87
CA GLN A 160 4.38 3.53 9.65
C GLN A 160 4.68 2.98 11.06
N VAL A 161 5.72 2.18 11.24
CA VAL A 161 6.17 1.75 12.57
C VAL A 161 6.70 2.93 13.37
N VAL A 162 7.55 3.78 12.77
CA VAL A 162 8.09 4.96 13.45
C VAL A 162 6.95 5.92 13.85
N ALA A 163 6.00 6.16 12.95
CA ALA A 163 4.84 7.00 13.22
C ALA A 163 3.96 6.41 14.34
N GLY A 164 3.62 5.12 14.26
CA GLY A 164 2.82 4.44 15.29
C GLY A 164 3.49 4.43 16.66
N LEU A 165 4.83 4.34 16.71
CA LEU A 165 5.58 4.45 17.96
C LEU A 165 5.53 5.86 18.54
N ALA A 166 5.54 6.89 17.70
CA ALA A 166 5.45 8.29 18.13
C ALA A 166 4.07 8.62 18.71
N GLU A 167 3.01 8.05 18.14
CA GLU A 167 1.60 8.26 18.53
C GLU A 167 1.18 7.56 19.83
N VAL A 168 2.02 6.73 20.44
CA VAL A 168 1.71 6.09 21.74
C VAL A 168 1.47 7.16 22.80
N ASP A 169 0.31 7.10 23.46
CA ASP A 169 -0.14 8.04 24.48
C ASP A 169 0.92 8.26 25.59
N PRO A 170 1.37 9.52 25.81
CA PRO A 170 2.26 9.86 26.91
C PRO A 170 1.76 9.37 28.26
N VAL A 171 0.46 9.46 28.56
CA VAL A 171 -0.13 9.03 29.84
C VAL A 171 0.01 7.52 29.99
N ALA A 172 -0.21 6.76 28.92
CA ALA A 172 -0.02 5.31 28.94
C ALA A 172 1.46 4.92 29.13
N ARG A 173 2.41 5.69 28.57
CA ARG A 173 3.85 5.50 28.81
C ARG A 173 4.24 5.80 30.26
N GLU A 174 3.72 6.88 30.85
CA GLU A 174 3.94 7.25 32.25
C GLU A 174 3.33 6.23 33.20
N THR A 175 2.12 5.76 32.92
CA THR A 175 1.45 4.70 33.68
C THR A 175 2.27 3.40 33.66
N ALA A 176 2.78 3.01 32.49
CA ALA A 176 3.65 1.84 32.37
C ALA A 176 4.97 1.99 33.14
N ALA A 177 5.50 3.22 33.25
CA ALA A 177 6.67 3.53 34.06
C ALA A 177 6.36 3.47 35.56
N ALA A 178 5.23 4.03 36.01
CA ALA A 178 4.78 4.00 37.40
C ALA A 178 4.50 2.57 37.89
N LEU A 179 3.95 1.72 37.02
CA LEU A 179 3.74 0.28 37.29
C LEU A 179 5.02 -0.56 37.17
N HIS A 180 6.19 0.06 36.92
CA HIS A 180 7.47 -0.61 36.80
C HIS A 180 7.45 -1.79 35.80
N LEU A 181 6.67 -1.65 34.72
CA LEU A 181 6.58 -2.69 33.71
C LEU A 181 7.96 -2.93 33.08
N SER A 182 8.35 -4.20 33.00
CA SER A 182 9.58 -4.63 32.30
C SER A 182 9.51 -4.30 30.81
N PRO A 183 10.65 -4.24 30.08
CA PRO A 183 10.65 -3.97 28.64
C PRO A 183 9.76 -4.92 27.83
N ALA A 184 9.73 -6.21 28.19
CA ALA A 184 8.86 -7.20 27.57
C ALA A 184 7.37 -6.93 27.87
N GLN A 185 7.04 -6.52 29.10
CA GLN A 185 5.67 -6.15 29.48
C GLN A 185 5.22 -4.88 28.75
N ARG A 186 6.08 -3.86 28.64
CA ARG A 186 5.80 -2.63 27.87
C ARG A 186 5.60 -2.96 26.39
N LEU A 187 6.45 -3.80 25.81
CA LEU A 187 6.31 -4.23 24.42
C LEU A 187 4.96 -4.92 24.19
N ARG A 188 4.61 -5.89 25.03
CA ARG A 188 3.39 -6.70 24.86
C ARG A 188 2.09 -5.94 25.15
N HIS A 189 2.05 -5.11 26.20
CA HIS A 189 0.80 -4.53 26.71
C HIS A 189 0.57 -3.07 26.29
N LEU A 190 1.62 -2.37 25.87
CA LEU A 190 1.52 -0.97 25.45
C LEU A 190 1.92 -0.80 23.99
N ILE A 191 3.16 -1.14 23.64
CA ILE A 191 3.70 -0.79 22.33
C ILE A 191 3.06 -1.61 21.21
N ALA A 192 3.03 -2.95 21.32
CA ALA A 192 2.48 -3.82 20.29
C ALA A 192 1.01 -3.48 19.97
N PRO A 193 0.07 -3.37 20.93
CA PRO A 193 -1.32 -3.05 20.61
C PRO A 193 -1.49 -1.65 20.01
N SER A 194 -0.68 -0.67 20.42
CA SER A 194 -0.76 0.70 19.87
C SER A 194 -0.15 0.82 18.47
N VAL A 195 0.94 0.10 18.18
CA VAL A 195 1.65 0.19 16.89
C VAL A 195 1.05 -0.72 15.82
N LEU A 196 0.37 -1.80 16.20
CA LEU A 196 -0.15 -2.80 15.27
C LEU A 196 -1.04 -2.22 14.15
N PRO A 197 -1.96 -1.27 14.39
CA PRO A 197 -2.78 -0.67 13.32
C PRO A 197 -1.93 0.10 12.29
N ALA A 198 -0.93 0.85 12.78
CA ALA A 198 -0.01 1.58 11.93
C ALA A 198 0.86 0.60 11.12
N TRP A 199 1.45 -0.40 11.78
CA TRP A 199 2.21 -1.47 11.13
C TRP A 199 1.40 -2.17 10.03
N TRP A 200 0.13 -2.47 10.28
CA TRP A 200 -0.74 -3.11 9.30
C TRP A 200 -0.97 -2.23 8.06
N THR A 201 -1.16 -0.93 8.28
CA THR A 201 -1.24 0.04 7.18
C THR A 201 0.05 0.03 6.37
N GLY A 202 1.20 -0.01 7.05
CA GLY A 202 2.52 -0.13 6.44
C GLY A 202 2.70 -1.42 5.64
N LEU A 203 2.26 -2.56 6.18
CA LEU A 203 2.25 -3.87 5.51
C LEU A 203 1.44 -3.81 4.21
N ARG A 204 0.21 -3.27 4.26
CA ARG A 204 -0.66 -3.18 3.07
C ARG A 204 -0.02 -2.35 1.96
N LEU A 205 0.55 -1.19 2.31
CA LEU A 205 1.25 -0.34 1.34
C LEU A 205 2.49 -1.06 0.76
N SER A 206 3.27 -1.72 1.62
CA SER A 206 4.48 -2.44 1.21
C SER A 206 4.16 -3.62 0.29
N VAL A 207 3.07 -4.34 0.55
CA VAL A 207 2.58 -5.44 -0.30
C VAL A 207 2.29 -4.96 -1.73
N SER A 208 1.57 -3.84 -1.86
CA SER A 208 1.25 -3.27 -3.18
C SER A 208 2.50 -2.79 -3.91
N VAL A 209 3.38 -2.05 -3.21
CA VAL A 209 4.64 -1.55 -3.79
C VAL A 209 5.57 -2.69 -4.20
N ALA A 210 5.64 -3.75 -3.40
CA ALA A 210 6.46 -4.92 -3.69
C ALA A 210 6.02 -5.60 -4.99
N LEU A 211 4.71 -5.73 -5.24
CA LEU A 211 4.21 -6.36 -6.46
C LEU A 211 4.53 -5.50 -7.69
N VAL A 212 4.29 -4.19 -7.60
CA VAL A 212 4.61 -3.24 -8.68
C VAL A 212 6.10 -3.33 -9.03
N MET A 213 6.98 -3.32 -8.02
CA MET A 213 8.42 -3.41 -8.26
C MET A 213 8.86 -4.79 -8.78
N THR A 214 8.20 -5.86 -8.35
CA THR A 214 8.46 -7.22 -8.85
C THR A 214 8.22 -7.29 -10.36
N VAL A 215 7.05 -6.81 -10.81
CA VAL A 215 6.66 -6.79 -12.23
C VAL A 215 7.57 -5.84 -13.01
N ALA A 216 7.89 -4.67 -12.46
CA ALA A 216 8.80 -3.71 -13.09
C ALA A 216 10.22 -4.30 -13.27
N ALA A 217 10.75 -4.99 -12.27
CA ALA A 217 12.06 -5.64 -12.37
C ALA A 217 12.06 -6.76 -13.43
N GLU A 218 11.00 -7.56 -13.50
CA GLU A 218 10.84 -8.59 -14.55
C GLU A 218 10.76 -7.99 -15.95
N LEU A 219 10.04 -6.87 -16.09
CA LEU A 219 9.88 -6.16 -17.35
C LEU A 219 11.20 -5.53 -17.82
N ILE A 220 11.93 -4.87 -16.92
CA ILE A 220 13.13 -4.10 -17.26
C ILE A 220 14.37 -4.99 -17.40
N ILE A 221 14.53 -5.95 -16.49
CA ILE A 221 15.75 -6.79 -16.40
C ILE A 221 15.59 -8.08 -17.21
N GLY A 222 14.36 -8.49 -17.52
CA GLY A 222 14.07 -9.75 -18.20
C GLY A 222 14.15 -10.98 -17.28
N ASN A 223 13.97 -10.78 -15.97
CA ASN A 223 13.88 -11.86 -14.99
C ASN A 223 12.64 -12.72 -15.27
N ALA A 224 12.72 -14.03 -14.98
CA ALA A 224 11.56 -14.92 -15.16
C ALA A 224 10.35 -14.41 -14.38
N GLY A 225 9.19 -14.35 -15.03
CA GLY A 225 7.93 -13.89 -14.46
C GLY A 225 6.97 -13.29 -15.49
N LEU A 226 5.84 -12.77 -15.01
CA LEU A 226 4.81 -12.16 -15.83
C LEU A 226 5.30 -10.89 -16.50
N GLY A 227 6.15 -10.09 -15.84
CA GLY A 227 6.72 -8.87 -16.45
C GLY A 227 7.57 -9.18 -17.69
N LYS A 228 8.33 -10.29 -17.68
CA LYS A 228 9.06 -10.74 -18.87
C LYS A 228 8.12 -11.20 -19.98
N ALA A 229 7.01 -11.87 -19.64
CA ALA A 229 6.01 -12.25 -20.63
C ALA A 229 5.36 -11.02 -21.27
N VAL A 230 5.13 -9.95 -20.50
CA VAL A 230 4.68 -8.64 -21.01
C VAL A 230 5.72 -8.07 -21.99
N ALA A 231 7.00 -8.03 -21.61
CA ALA A 231 8.08 -7.54 -22.48
C ALA A 231 8.13 -8.30 -23.81
N LEU A 232 8.06 -9.64 -23.77
CA LEU A 232 8.10 -10.46 -24.97
C LEU A 232 6.88 -10.26 -25.88
N ALA A 233 5.69 -10.06 -25.30
CA ALA A 233 4.49 -9.74 -26.08
C ALA A 233 4.57 -8.35 -26.72
N GLN A 234 5.16 -7.39 -26.01
CA GLN A 234 5.43 -6.04 -26.52
C GLN A 234 6.41 -6.08 -27.70
N ASP A 235 7.56 -6.74 -27.53
CA ASP A 235 8.61 -6.84 -28.55
C ASP A 235 8.14 -7.63 -29.78
N GLY A 236 7.28 -8.63 -29.58
CA GLY A 236 6.63 -9.39 -30.65
C GLY A 236 5.46 -8.67 -31.33
N GLY A 237 5.08 -7.47 -30.89
CA GLY A 237 3.94 -6.73 -31.42
C GLY A 237 2.58 -7.39 -31.16
N VAL A 238 2.50 -8.33 -30.22
CA VAL A 238 1.27 -9.06 -29.87
C VAL A 238 0.53 -8.28 -28.78
N VAL A 239 0.03 -7.10 -29.17
CA VAL A 239 -0.53 -6.10 -28.26
C VAL A 239 -1.72 -6.62 -27.43
N PRO A 240 -2.68 -7.41 -27.94
CA PRO A 240 -3.73 -8.00 -27.12
C PRO A 240 -3.20 -8.87 -25.97
N GLN A 241 -2.17 -9.67 -26.23
CA GLN A 241 -1.53 -10.52 -25.22
C GLN A 241 -0.80 -9.68 -24.17
N MET A 242 -0.13 -8.59 -24.59
CA MET A 242 0.53 -7.66 -23.67
C MET A 242 -0.46 -7.08 -22.66
N TYR A 243 -1.60 -6.54 -23.13
CA TYR A 243 -2.64 -6.00 -22.24
C TYR A 243 -3.29 -7.07 -21.36
N ALA A 244 -3.49 -8.29 -21.88
CA ALA A 244 -4.03 -9.40 -21.10
C ALA A 244 -3.13 -9.74 -19.90
N LEU A 245 -1.81 -9.81 -20.11
CA LEU A 245 -0.83 -10.07 -19.07
C LEU A 245 -0.74 -8.90 -18.06
N ILE A 246 -0.80 -7.65 -18.52
CA ILE A 246 -0.87 -6.48 -17.63
C ILE A 246 -2.11 -6.55 -16.74
N ALA A 247 -3.28 -6.89 -17.31
CA ALA A 247 -4.52 -7.06 -16.54
C ALA A 247 -4.39 -8.13 -15.46
N VAL A 248 -3.74 -9.27 -15.76
CA VAL A 248 -3.45 -10.32 -14.77
C VAL A 248 -2.63 -9.79 -13.60
N THR A 249 -1.56 -9.01 -13.86
CA THR A 249 -0.76 -8.41 -12.77
C THR A 249 -1.59 -7.47 -11.89
N GLY A 250 -2.53 -6.72 -12.48
CA GLY A 250 -3.49 -5.90 -11.75
C GLY A 250 -4.43 -6.72 -10.87
N VAL A 251 -4.98 -7.82 -11.40
CA VAL A 251 -5.83 -8.75 -10.66
C VAL A 251 -5.07 -9.37 -9.48
N LEU A 252 -3.82 -9.78 -9.67
CA LEU A 252 -2.97 -10.29 -8.57
C LEU A 252 -2.79 -9.24 -7.47
N GLY A 253 -2.60 -7.97 -7.83
CA GLY A 253 -2.50 -6.86 -6.87
C GLY A 253 -3.80 -6.66 -6.08
N VAL A 254 -4.95 -6.73 -6.75
CA VAL A 254 -6.26 -6.65 -6.08
C VAL A 254 -6.45 -7.83 -5.12
N ILE A 255 -6.13 -9.04 -5.56
CA ILE A 255 -6.22 -10.25 -4.71
C ILE A 255 -5.33 -10.08 -3.48
N ALA A 256 -4.07 -9.67 -3.67
CA ALA A 256 -3.13 -9.43 -2.57
C ALA A 256 -3.69 -8.43 -1.55
N ASP A 257 -4.20 -7.29 -2.00
CA ASP A 257 -4.76 -6.27 -1.11
C ASP A 257 -6.03 -6.78 -0.39
N VAL A 258 -6.93 -7.47 -1.11
CA VAL A 258 -8.12 -8.10 -0.49
C VAL A 258 -7.72 -9.09 0.60
N LEU A 259 -6.70 -9.93 0.37
CA LEU A 259 -6.20 -10.89 1.35
C LEU A 259 -5.63 -10.19 2.59
N VAL A 260 -4.83 -9.13 2.40
CA VAL A 260 -4.32 -8.32 3.51
C VAL A 260 -5.48 -7.67 4.27
N ARG A 261 -6.44 -7.04 3.60
CA ARG A 261 -7.62 -6.47 4.28
C ARG A 261 -8.47 -7.51 5.01
N ALA A 262 -8.57 -8.73 4.48
CA ALA A 262 -9.28 -9.82 5.14
C ALA A 262 -8.56 -10.28 6.41
N ALA A 263 -7.23 -10.41 6.35
CA ALA A 263 -6.41 -10.73 7.51
C ALA A 263 -6.47 -9.61 8.57
N GLU A 264 -6.54 -8.34 8.16
CA GLU A 264 -6.73 -7.17 9.04
C GLU A 264 -7.97 -7.35 9.93
N ARG A 265 -9.11 -7.59 9.29
CA ARG A 265 -10.41 -7.70 9.97
C ARG A 265 -10.46 -8.88 10.94
N ARG A 266 -9.75 -9.96 10.63
CA ARG A 266 -9.70 -11.16 11.47
C ARG A 266 -8.74 -10.99 12.66
N LEU A 267 -7.61 -10.34 12.45
CA LEU A 267 -6.56 -10.18 13.47
C LEU A 267 -6.77 -8.96 14.38
N MET A 268 -7.51 -7.94 13.92
CA MET A 268 -7.76 -6.71 14.68
C MET A 268 -9.26 -6.35 14.79
N PRO A 269 -10.09 -7.22 15.39
CA PRO A 269 -11.52 -6.94 15.56
C PRO A 269 -11.81 -5.70 16.44
N TRP A 270 -10.88 -5.31 17.32
CA TRP A 270 -11.06 -4.21 18.27
C TRP A 270 -10.89 -2.80 17.66
N HIS A 271 -10.27 -2.65 16.49
CA HIS A 271 -9.94 -1.33 15.93
C HIS A 271 -10.98 -0.81 14.92
N VAL A 272 -11.90 -1.66 14.45
CA VAL A 272 -12.98 -1.25 13.52
C VAL A 272 -14.04 -0.39 14.23
N SER A 273 -14.10 -0.40 15.56
CA SER A 273 -15.14 0.28 16.35
C SER A 273 -14.87 1.75 16.70
N HIS A 274 -13.65 2.29 16.49
CA HIS A 274 -13.34 3.65 16.96
C HIS A 274 -13.61 4.81 15.98
N ARG A 275 -14.14 4.55 14.77
CA ARG A 275 -14.53 5.62 13.81
C ARG A 275 -16.04 5.78 13.59
N ALA A 276 -16.88 5.02 14.32
CA ALA A 276 -18.34 5.11 14.23
C ALA A 276 -19.03 5.65 15.51
N GLY A 277 -18.27 5.87 16.60
CA GLY A 277 -18.84 6.13 17.94
C GLY A 277 -18.62 7.52 18.54
N ILE A 278 -17.58 8.27 18.18
CA ILE A 278 -17.21 9.52 18.91
C ILE A 278 -17.76 10.78 18.23
N GLY A 279 -18.98 10.69 17.71
CA GLY A 279 -19.74 11.85 17.19
C GLY A 279 -21.16 11.91 17.74
N ARG A 280 -21.52 11.04 18.68
CA ARG A 280 -22.85 10.98 19.28
C ARG A 280 -22.72 10.85 20.79
N GLY A 281 -22.80 11.98 21.49
CA GLY A 281 -23.13 12.03 22.91
C GLY A 281 -22.03 12.58 23.82
N ALA A 282 -21.95 13.90 23.92
CA ALA A 282 -21.70 14.61 25.16
C ALA A 282 -22.07 16.09 24.98
N SER A 283 -23.36 16.34 24.83
CA SER A 283 -23.99 17.63 25.11
C SER A 283 -24.99 17.39 26.23
N TRP A 284 -24.60 17.67 27.46
CA TRP A 284 -25.45 18.12 28.58
C TRP A 284 -24.56 18.92 29.52
#